data_AF-W4KJ52-F1
#
_entry.id   AF-W4KJ52-F1
#
_cell.length_a   1.000
_cell.length_b   1.000
_cell.length_c   1.000
_cell.angle_alpha   90.00
_cell.angle_beta   90.00
_cell.angle_gamma   90.00
#
_symmetry.space_group_name_H-M   'P 1'
#
loop_
_entity.id
_entity.type
_entity.pdbx_description
1 polymer ?
#
loop_
_entity_poly.entity_id
_entity_poly.type
_entity_poly.pdbx_seq_one_letter_code
_entity_poly.pdbx_strand_id
1 'polypeptide(L)'
;MTRLLSNQADVRNQVFLLEQDITTHSHICMFLPKFHLNWYCEVYKERFDHAKKHVLKCLDNCPVEVIRCFFNRSWHFIDAYCRGFTRKAVEWAIHKQKSHRTVSQSAMMSIEAVLN
;
A
#
# COMPACT_ATOMS: atom_id res chain seq x y z
N MET A 1 -21.43 5.54 15.25
CA MET A 1 -22.35 4.42 14.93
C MET A 1 -21.75 3.35 14.02
N THR A 2 -20.82 3.67 13.12
CA THR A 2 -20.24 2.72 12.12
C THR A 2 -19.51 1.51 12.71
N ARG A 3 -18.93 1.62 13.93
CA ARG A 3 -18.14 0.56 14.57
C ARG A 3 -18.96 -0.63 15.11
N LEU A 4 -20.24 -0.46 15.41
CA LEU A 4 -21.06 -1.52 16.01
C LEU A 4 -21.42 -2.59 14.98
N LEU A 5 -21.88 -2.17 13.80
CA LEU A 5 -22.25 -3.07 12.70
C LEU A 5 -21.01 -3.73 12.06
N SER A 6 -19.91 -2.99 11.88
CA SER A 6 -18.67 -3.57 11.34
C SER A 6 -18.06 -4.65 12.21
N ASN A 7 -18.42 -4.70 13.49
CA ASN A 7 -17.94 -5.67 14.44
C ASN A 7 -18.81 -6.92 14.54
N GLN A 8 -19.97 -6.96 13.86
CA GLN A 8 -20.81 -8.15 13.82
C GLN A 8 -20.11 -9.28 13.04
N ALA A 9 -20.38 -10.52 13.43
CA ALA A 9 -19.65 -11.68 12.92
C ALA A 9 -19.92 -11.94 11.43
N ASP A 10 -21.16 -11.69 10.98
CA ASP A 10 -21.56 -11.76 9.58
C ASP A 10 -20.78 -10.78 8.71
N VAL A 11 -20.62 -9.53 9.16
CA VAL A 11 -19.85 -8.51 8.43
C VAL A 11 -18.36 -8.80 8.43
N ARG A 12 -17.80 -9.27 9.57
CA ARG A 12 -16.37 -9.60 9.65
C ARG A 12 -15.97 -10.83 8.85
N ASN A 13 -16.86 -11.83 8.77
CA ASN A 13 -16.57 -13.09 8.09
C ASN A 13 -16.96 -13.07 6.61
N GLN A 14 -17.61 -12.01 6.14
CA GLN A 14 -17.95 -11.85 4.73
C GLN A 14 -16.70 -11.51 3.92
N VAL A 15 -16.35 -12.38 2.97
CA VAL A 15 -15.33 -12.11 1.96
C VAL A 15 -15.85 -11.01 1.01
N PHE A 16 -15.00 -10.05 0.66
CA PHE A 16 -15.39 -8.98 -0.25
C PHE A 16 -15.76 -9.53 -1.62
N LEU A 17 -16.83 -9.01 -2.24
CA LEU A 17 -17.27 -9.42 -3.58
C LEU A 17 -16.13 -9.31 -4.61
N LEU A 18 -15.35 -8.23 -4.55
CA LEU A 18 -14.17 -8.05 -5.40
C LEU A 18 -13.12 -9.15 -5.20
N GLU A 19 -12.90 -9.58 -3.96
CA GLU A 19 -11.96 -10.66 -3.66
C GLU A 19 -12.47 -11.99 -4.22
N GLN A 20 -13.77 -12.29 -4.05
CA GLN A 20 -14.41 -13.47 -4.64
C GLN A 20 -14.29 -13.48 -6.17
N ASP A 21 -14.58 -12.35 -6.83
CA ASP A 21 -14.49 -12.23 -8.29
C ASP A 21 -13.06 -12.45 -8.78
N ILE A 22 -12.06 -11.84 -8.12
CA ILE A 22 -10.64 -11.99 -8.48
C ILE A 22 -10.19 -13.45 -8.29
N THR A 23 -10.54 -14.07 -7.16
CA THR A 23 -10.15 -15.46 -6.87
C THR A 23 -10.86 -16.47 -7.78
N THR A 24 -12.10 -16.21 -8.19
CA THR A 24 -12.84 -17.05 -9.16
C THR A 24 -12.11 -17.11 -10.51
N HIS A 25 -11.42 -16.03 -10.89
CA HIS A 25 -10.59 -15.97 -12.08
C HIS A 25 -9.15 -16.47 -11.84
N SER A 26 -8.89 -17.19 -10.74
CA SER A 26 -7.56 -17.73 -10.39
C SER A 26 -6.48 -16.66 -10.19
N HIS A 27 -6.87 -15.44 -9.82
CA HIS A 27 -5.95 -14.35 -9.50
C HIS A 27 -5.80 -14.16 -7.98
N ILE A 28 -4.65 -13.61 -7.57
CA ILE A 28 -4.36 -13.28 -6.17
C ILE A 28 -4.87 -11.86 -5.89
N CYS A 29 -5.77 -11.72 -4.91
CA CYS A 29 -6.21 -10.41 -4.43
C CYS A 29 -5.18 -9.85 -3.43
N MET A 30 -4.56 -8.71 -3.76
CA MET A 30 -3.61 -8.03 -2.88
C MET A 30 -4.20 -6.72 -2.37
N PHE A 31 -4.25 -6.55 -1.05
CA PHE A 31 -4.69 -5.31 -0.40
C PHE A 31 -3.51 -4.36 -0.22
N LEU A 32 -3.50 -3.26 -0.98
CA LEU A 32 -2.46 -2.22 -0.89
C LEU A 32 -2.90 -1.06 0.02
N PRO A 33 -1.97 -0.45 0.78
CA PRO A 33 -2.27 0.72 1.61
C PRO A 33 -2.66 1.94 0.75
N LYS A 34 -3.83 2.52 1.02
CA LYS A 34 -4.44 3.59 0.21
C LYS A 34 -3.63 4.89 0.10
N PHE A 35 -2.80 5.25 1.09
CA PHE A 35 -2.23 6.60 1.23
C PHE A 35 -0.69 6.69 1.22
N HIS A 36 0.02 5.60 0.96
CA HIS A 36 1.49 5.57 1.08
C HIS A 36 2.21 5.32 -0.24
N LEU A 37 1.43 5.34 -1.32
CA LEU A 37 1.82 4.92 -2.66
C LEU A 37 1.56 6.04 -3.66
N ASN A 38 2.03 7.25 -3.35
CA ASN A 38 2.01 8.36 -4.31
C ASN A 38 3.14 8.16 -5.33
N TRP A 39 2.83 7.49 -6.44
CA TRP A 39 3.68 7.46 -7.63
C TRP A 39 3.14 8.34 -8.76
N TYR A 40 2.01 9.01 -8.56
CA TYR A 40 1.33 9.72 -9.65
C TYR A 40 2.24 10.80 -10.20
N CYS A 41 2.54 10.73 -11.49
CA CYS A 41 3.11 11.85 -12.23
C CYS A 41 2.16 13.03 -12.06
N GLU A 42 2.51 13.95 -11.16
CA GLU A 42 1.77 15.19 -10.99
C GLU A 42 2.06 16.06 -12.21
N VAL A 43 1.14 15.97 -13.17
CA VAL A 43 1.20 16.71 -14.43
C VAL A 43 -0.01 17.61 -14.44
N TYR A 44 0.23 18.91 -14.54
CA TYR A 44 -0.83 19.90 -14.72
C TYR A 44 -1.56 19.62 -16.04
N LYS A 45 -2.90 19.58 -15.98
CA LYS A 45 -3.74 19.31 -17.16
C LYS A 45 -5.04 20.10 -17.07
N GLU A 46 -5.39 20.71 -18.19
CA GLU A 46 -6.60 21.52 -18.33
C GLU A 46 -7.86 20.68 -18.60
N ARG A 47 -7.71 19.52 -19.26
CA ARG A 47 -8.83 18.67 -19.70
C ARG A 47 -8.59 17.19 -19.39
N PHE A 48 -9.68 16.47 -19.11
CA PHE A 48 -9.65 15.05 -18.76
C PHE A 48 -9.09 14.15 -19.89
N ASP A 49 -9.35 14.47 -21.16
CA ASP A 49 -8.82 13.69 -22.28
C ASP A 49 -7.29 13.76 -22.38
N HIS A 50 -6.72 14.92 -22.04
CA HIS A 50 -5.27 15.07 -21.92
C HIS A 50 -4.75 14.23 -20.75
N ALA A 51 -5.55 14.09 -19.68
CA ALA A 51 -5.21 13.20 -18.57
C ALA A 51 -5.05 11.75 -18.99
N LYS A 52 -6.03 11.19 -19.70
CA LYS A 52 -5.97 9.81 -20.21
C LYS A 52 -4.75 9.57 -21.09
N LYS A 53 -4.52 10.45 -22.08
CA LYS A 53 -3.38 10.33 -23.01
C LYS A 53 -2.03 10.35 -22.28
N HIS A 54 -1.89 11.24 -21.30
CA HIS A 54 -0.66 11.32 -20.51
C HIS A 54 -0.47 10.11 -19.59
N VAL A 55 -1.53 9.57 -18.99
CA VAL A 55 -1.41 8.38 -18.12
C VAL A 55 -0.80 7.21 -18.89
N LEU A 56 -1.27 6.96 -20.12
CA LEU A 56 -0.69 5.92 -20.98
C LEU A 56 0.80 6.16 -21.24
N LYS A 57 1.18 7.36 -21.67
CA LYS A 57 2.60 7.71 -21.88
C LYS A 57 3.45 7.55 -20.62
N CYS A 58 2.92 7.91 -19.46
CA CYS A 58 3.63 7.76 -18.19
C CYS A 58 3.81 6.28 -17.81
N LEU A 59 2.80 5.45 -18.07
CA LEU A 59 2.87 4.00 -17.85
C LEU A 59 3.87 3.35 -18.79
N ASP A 60 3.84 3.68 -20.08
CA ASP A 60 4.74 3.12 -21.10
C ASP A 60 6.20 3.52 -20.85
N ASN A 61 6.44 4.72 -20.33
CA ASN A 61 7.79 5.22 -20.03
C ASN A 61 8.27 4.88 -18.61
N CYS A 62 7.48 4.15 -17.81
CA CYS A 62 7.85 3.85 -16.43
C CYS A 62 8.95 2.78 -16.38
N PRO A 63 10.15 3.09 -15.84
CA PRO A 63 11.20 2.08 -15.72
C PRO A 63 10.78 0.95 -14.79
N VAL A 64 11.19 -0.28 -15.10
CA VAL A 64 10.88 -1.48 -14.30
C VAL A 64 11.41 -1.34 -12.87
N GLU A 65 12.53 -0.66 -12.69
CA GLU A 65 13.14 -0.37 -11.40
C GLU A 65 12.22 0.46 -10.51
N VAL A 66 11.49 1.42 -11.09
CA VAL A 66 10.53 2.26 -10.37
C VAL A 66 9.35 1.40 -9.90
N ILE A 67 8.82 0.54 -10.78
CA ILE A 67 7.75 -0.41 -10.43
C ILE A 67 8.20 -1.35 -9.30
N ARG A 68 9.42 -1.87 -9.36
CA ARG A 68 9.98 -2.74 -8.31
C ARG A 68 10.13 -2.00 -6.99
N CYS A 69 10.67 -0.78 -7.00
CA CYS A 69 10.81 0.07 -5.83
C CYS A 69 9.46 0.33 -5.17
N PHE A 70 8.43 0.58 -5.99
CA PHE A 70 7.06 0.77 -5.53
C PHE A 70 6.51 -0.46 -4.79
N PHE A 71 6.60 -1.66 -5.38
CA PHE A 71 6.09 -2.88 -4.75
C PHE A 71 6.87 -3.23 -3.49
N ASN A 72 8.20 -3.09 -3.50
CA ASN A 72 9.02 -3.30 -2.30
C ASN A 72 8.59 -2.36 -1.18
N ARG A 73 8.42 -1.05 -1.46
CA ARG A 73 7.96 -0.07 -0.47
C ARG A 73 6.56 -0.39 0.04
N SER A 74 5.64 -0.77 -0.85
CA SER A 74 4.28 -1.21 -0.47
C SER A 74 4.34 -2.36 0.53
N TRP A 75 5.20 -3.35 0.28
CA TRP A 75 5.33 -4.53 1.11
C TRP A 75 5.82 -4.20 2.52
N HIS A 76 6.76 -3.24 2.67
CA HIS A 76 7.17 -2.76 3.98
C HIS A 76 6.03 -2.12 4.78
N PHE A 77 5.18 -1.35 4.11
CA PHE A 77 4.00 -0.79 4.77
C PHE A 77 3.02 -1.89 5.19
N ILE A 78 2.76 -2.85 4.32
CA ILE A 78 1.86 -3.98 4.63
C ILE A 78 2.40 -4.79 5.82
N ASP A 79 3.67 -5.21 5.77
CA ASP A 79 4.32 -5.98 6.86
C ASP A 79 4.25 -5.24 8.20
N ALA A 80 4.52 -3.93 8.19
CA ALA A 80 4.47 -3.15 9.42
C ALA A 80 3.03 -2.93 9.94
N TYR A 81 2.05 -2.72 9.05
CA TYR A 81 0.64 -2.65 9.45
C TYR A 81 0.12 -3.99 9.97
N CYS A 82 0.51 -5.11 9.36
CA CYS A 82 0.18 -6.45 9.85
C CYS A 82 0.72 -6.70 11.26
N ARG A 83 1.82 -6.05 11.64
CA ARG A 83 2.40 -6.12 12.98
C ARG A 83 1.88 -5.05 13.94
N GLY A 84 0.90 -4.24 13.54
CA GLY A 84 0.21 -3.28 14.41
C GLY A 84 0.87 -1.89 14.53
N PHE A 85 1.87 -1.58 13.70
CA PHE A 85 2.60 -0.32 13.81
C PHE A 85 1.82 0.88 13.23
N THR A 86 2.06 2.06 13.81
CA THR A 86 1.44 3.31 13.36
C THR A 86 2.17 3.89 12.14
N ARG A 87 1.45 4.67 11.32
CA ARG A 87 2.00 5.31 10.12
C ARG A 87 3.37 5.96 10.31
N LYS A 88 3.52 6.80 11.35
CA LYS A 88 4.75 7.57 11.62
C LYS A 88 5.94 6.64 11.90
N ALA A 89 5.69 5.53 12.60
CA ALA A 89 6.66 4.49 12.87
C ALA A 89 7.20 3.88 11.58
N VAL A 90 6.28 3.51 10.69
CA VAL A 90 6.61 2.83 9.45
C VAL A 90 7.35 3.74 8.47
N GLU A 91 6.91 5.00 8.33
CA GLU A 91 7.59 5.98 7.47
C GLU A 91 9.05 6.17 7.91
N TRP A 92 9.31 6.31 9.21
CA TRP A 92 10.67 6.39 9.72
C TRP A 92 11.48 5.11 9.49
N ALA A 93 10.88 3.93 9.72
CA ALA A 93 11.52 2.63 9.51
C ALA A 93 12.02 2.46 8.08
N ILE A 94 11.16 2.74 7.11
CA ILE A 94 11.43 2.58 5.69
C ILE A 94 12.55 3.52 5.25
N HIS A 95 12.64 4.72 5.82
CA HIS A 95 13.74 5.64 5.54
C HIS A 95 15.10 5.17 6.10
N LYS A 96 15.11 4.52 7.27
CA LYS A 96 16.34 4.02 7.88
C LYS A 96 16.80 2.66 7.35
N GLN A 97 15.89 1.85 6.83
CA GLN A 97 16.17 0.47 6.52
C GLN A 97 16.47 0.23 5.04
N LYS A 98 17.54 -0.52 4.75
CA LYS A 98 17.97 -0.87 3.38
C LYS A 98 17.51 -2.26 2.92
N SER A 99 16.61 -2.91 3.66
CA SER A 99 16.20 -4.28 3.32
C SER A 99 15.15 -4.31 2.21
N HIS A 100 15.00 -5.45 1.54
CA HIS A 100 14.24 -5.53 0.29
C HIS A 100 12.71 -5.67 0.48
N ARG A 101 12.23 -6.28 1.57
CA ARG A 101 10.78 -6.57 1.74
C ARG A 101 10.24 -6.47 3.16
N THR A 102 11.05 -6.55 4.21
CA THR A 102 10.52 -6.73 5.57
C THR A 102 11.11 -5.70 6.52
N VAL A 103 10.32 -5.17 7.44
CA VAL A 103 10.89 -4.32 8.50
C VAL A 103 11.56 -5.19 9.56
N SER A 104 12.85 -4.97 9.82
CA SER A 104 13.62 -5.84 10.73
C SER A 104 13.16 -5.60 12.16
N GLN A 105 13.05 -6.67 12.96
CA GLN A 105 12.56 -6.55 14.33
C GLN A 105 13.38 -5.55 15.17
N SER A 106 14.69 -5.50 14.95
CA SER A 106 15.57 -4.51 15.60
C SER A 106 15.25 -3.07 15.19
N ALA A 107 14.99 -2.81 13.91
CA ALA A 107 14.54 -1.49 13.46
C ALA A 107 13.17 -1.16 14.07
N MET A 108 12.26 -2.14 14.13
CA MET A 108 10.92 -1.98 14.71
C MET A 108 10.98 -1.64 16.21
N MET A 109 11.80 -2.33 17.01
CA MET A 109 11.95 -2.04 18.44
C MET A 109 12.56 -0.66 18.71
N SER A 110 13.48 -0.21 17.84
CA SER A 110 14.05 1.14 17.96
C SER A 110 13.02 2.25 17.70
N ILE A 111 11.90 1.93 17.06
CA ILE A 111 10.85 2.87 16.68
C ILE A 111 9.80 3.01 17.77
N GLU A 112 9.37 1.90 18.37
CA GLU A 112 8.48 1.92 19.54
C GLU A 112 9.08 2.75 20.69
N ALA A 113 10.39 2.71 20.87
CA ALA A 113 11.10 3.49 21.89
C ALA A 113 11.18 5.00 21.58
N VAL A 114 10.99 5.42 20.33
CA VAL A 114 11.12 6.84 19.90
C VAL A 114 9.75 7.50 19.73
N LEU A 115 8.68 6.71 19.54
CA LEU A 115 7.32 7.20 19.27
C LEU A 115 6.35 7.02 20.43
N ASN A 116 6.74 6.28 21.48
CA ASN A 116 6.12 6.33 22.81
C ASN A 116 6.80 7.41 23.65
#